data_AF-A0A9D8XJW0-F1
#
_entry.id   AF-A0A9D8XJW0-F1
#
_cell.length_a   1.000
_cell.length_b   1.000
_cell.length_c   1.000
_cell.angle_alpha   90.00
_cell.angle_beta   90.00
_cell.angle_gamma   90.00
#
_symmetry.space_group_name_H-M   'P 1'
#
loop_
_entity.id
_entity.type
_entity.pdbx_description
1 polymer ?
#
loop_
_entity_poly.entity_id
_entity_poly.type
_entity_poly.pdbx_seq_one_letter_code
_entity_poly.pdbx_strand_id
1 'polypeptide(L)'
;QANNEAINRAILRYEIYMRLYHLNMQAIASPFAFTAIGSAMAFRVDFLQKIGGIKPLPSGEDFYLLQKCCKIGQVGHDCATVVMPATRFSERVNFGTGPALIKACQGDVKSYPFYPPSLFESIAHAYGLIPDIFENKPVATNDFLQFLETQFKDKQLWQPLRDNLKDLPHFRQGFHEKADGLRILQFLKQQYALGDLNEKDCLQANLQKHLQEDFPYQNLQETPLAYLASLREKLFERELAVRKIQG
;
A
#
# COMPACT_ATOMS: atom_id res chain seq x y z
N GLN A 1 -15.56 -27.57 -12.02
CA GLN A 1 -15.19 -26.41 -12.87
C GLN A 1 -15.48 -25.07 -12.20
N ALA A 2 -16.68 -24.82 -11.65
CA ALA A 2 -17.02 -23.56 -10.97
C ALA A 2 -16.12 -23.18 -9.77
N ASN A 3 -15.68 -24.16 -8.96
CA ASN A 3 -14.78 -23.90 -7.83
C ASN A 3 -13.41 -23.35 -8.28
N ASN A 4 -12.91 -23.76 -9.45
CA ASN A 4 -11.63 -23.29 -9.98
C ASN A 4 -11.73 -21.86 -10.53
N GLU A 5 -12.85 -21.51 -11.15
CA GLU A 5 -13.08 -20.14 -11.65
C GLU A 5 -13.18 -19.11 -10.53
N ALA A 6 -13.96 -19.38 -9.48
CA ALA A 6 -14.07 -18.47 -8.33
C ALA A 6 -12.72 -18.23 -7.66
N ILE A 7 -11.90 -19.29 -7.50
CA ILE A 7 -10.54 -19.19 -6.98
C ILE A 7 -9.66 -18.33 -7.89
N ASN A 8 -9.67 -18.59 -9.19
CA ASN A 8 -8.87 -17.85 -10.17
C ASN A 8 -9.24 -16.36 -10.20
N ARG A 9 -10.53 -16.04 -10.09
CA ARG A 9 -10.99 -14.65 -10.00
C ARG A 9 -10.53 -13.99 -8.70
N ALA A 10 -10.64 -14.68 -7.58
CA ALA A 10 -10.23 -14.18 -6.28
C ALA A 10 -8.72 -13.89 -6.22
N ILE A 11 -7.87 -14.79 -6.75
CA ILE A 11 -6.42 -14.56 -6.78
C ILE A 11 -6.05 -13.41 -7.72
N LEU A 12 -6.64 -13.35 -8.92
CA LEU A 12 -6.37 -12.26 -9.86
C LEU A 12 -6.78 -10.90 -9.28
N ARG A 13 -7.96 -10.82 -8.65
CA ARG A 13 -8.41 -9.59 -7.97
C ARG A 13 -7.45 -9.18 -6.86
N TYR A 14 -7.01 -10.13 -6.05
CA TYR A 14 -6.07 -9.86 -4.96
C TYR A 14 -4.72 -9.35 -5.48
N GLU A 15 -4.17 -9.99 -6.52
CA GLU A 15 -2.92 -9.53 -7.15
C GLU A 15 -3.06 -8.14 -7.77
N ILE A 16 -4.14 -7.89 -8.51
CA ILE A 16 -4.44 -6.55 -9.06
C ILE A 16 -4.50 -5.51 -7.93
N TYR A 17 -5.14 -5.84 -6.81
CA TYR A 17 -5.22 -4.94 -5.65
C TYR A 17 -3.83 -4.61 -5.09
N MET A 18 -3.00 -5.63 -4.85
CA MET A 18 -1.66 -5.44 -4.29
C MET A 18 -0.79 -4.59 -5.21
N ARG A 19 -0.87 -4.81 -6.53
CA ARG A 19 -0.11 -4.04 -7.52
C ARG A 19 -0.56 -2.60 -7.61
N LEU A 20 -1.87 -2.36 -7.68
CA LEU A 20 -2.41 -1.00 -7.71
C LEU A 20 -2.07 -0.23 -6.42
N TYR A 21 -2.17 -0.89 -5.26
CA TYR A 21 -1.76 -0.28 -4.00
C TYR A 21 -0.27 0.11 -4.04
N HIS A 22 0.60 -0.82 -4.44
CA HIS A 22 2.04 -0.57 -4.53
C HIS A 22 2.38 0.55 -5.54
N LEU A 23 1.80 0.52 -6.74
CA LEU A 23 2.01 1.54 -7.77
C LEU A 23 1.61 2.94 -7.28
N ASN A 24 0.48 3.07 -6.56
CA ASN A 24 0.11 4.35 -5.97
C ASN A 24 1.04 4.78 -4.85
N MET A 25 1.51 3.86 -4.00
CA MET A 25 2.49 4.17 -2.96
C MET A 25 3.83 4.65 -3.56
N GLN A 26 4.27 4.05 -4.67
CA GLN A 26 5.45 4.49 -5.42
C GLN A 26 5.22 5.86 -6.08
N ALA A 27 4.04 6.10 -6.65
CA ALA A 27 3.70 7.36 -7.30
C ALA A 27 3.75 8.56 -6.34
N ILE A 28 3.52 8.35 -5.05
CA ILE A 28 3.62 9.39 -4.02
C ILE A 28 4.99 9.41 -3.32
N ALA A 29 5.96 8.66 -3.83
CA ALA A 29 7.29 8.50 -3.26
C ALA A 29 7.26 8.13 -1.75
N SER A 30 6.31 7.28 -1.34
CA SER A 30 6.22 6.86 0.05
C SER A 30 7.41 5.96 0.40
N PRO A 31 8.12 6.19 1.52
CA PRO A 31 9.17 5.28 1.98
C PRO A 31 8.63 3.91 2.39
N PHE A 32 7.31 3.78 2.53
CA PHE A 32 6.61 2.52 2.82
C PHE A 32 5.99 1.88 1.58
N ALA A 33 6.48 2.21 0.37
CA ALA A 33 6.06 1.61 -0.88
C ALA A 33 6.62 0.19 -1.06
N PHE A 34 6.30 -0.72 -0.15
CA PHE A 34 6.66 -2.14 -0.23
C PHE A 34 5.42 -3.02 -0.36
N THR A 35 5.62 -4.25 -0.80
CA THR A 35 4.58 -5.27 -0.85
C THR A 35 4.91 -6.35 0.17
N ALA A 36 4.08 -6.48 1.20
CA ALA A 36 4.21 -7.53 2.20
C ALA A 36 3.65 -8.85 1.62
N ILE A 37 4.55 -9.73 1.19
CA ILE A 37 4.22 -11.06 0.65
C ILE A 37 4.97 -12.14 1.45
N GLY A 38 4.69 -12.22 2.75
CA GLY A 38 5.17 -13.29 3.63
C GLY A 38 6.65 -13.61 3.47
N SER A 39 6.99 -14.87 3.20
CA SER A 39 8.36 -15.36 3.13
C SER A 39 9.17 -14.89 1.91
N ALA A 40 8.61 -14.10 0.99
CA ALA A 40 9.30 -13.64 -0.21
C ALA A 40 10.17 -12.40 0.06
N MET A 41 11.13 -12.52 1.00
CA MET A 41 12.01 -11.44 1.43
C MET A 41 13.40 -11.97 1.75
N ALA A 42 14.42 -11.13 1.54
CA ALA A 42 15.80 -11.41 1.92
C ALA A 42 16.37 -10.23 2.72
N PHE A 43 17.16 -10.52 3.75
CA PHE A 43 17.78 -9.52 4.62
C PHE A 43 19.24 -9.84 4.85
N ARG A 44 20.07 -8.81 4.98
CA ARG A 44 21.41 -8.99 5.54
C ARG A 44 21.28 -9.32 7.02
N VAL A 45 22.09 -10.27 7.50
CA VAL A 45 22.04 -10.74 8.89
C VAL A 45 22.35 -9.61 9.88
N ASP A 46 23.36 -8.79 9.58
CA ASP A 46 23.75 -7.64 10.40
C ASP A 46 22.62 -6.61 10.53
N PHE A 47 21.90 -6.33 9.45
CA PHE A 47 20.74 -5.46 9.44
C PHE A 47 19.60 -6.04 10.27
N LEU A 48 19.30 -7.34 10.11
CA LEU A 48 18.23 -8.00 10.86
C LEU A 48 18.51 -7.98 12.37
N GLN A 49 19.77 -8.17 12.77
CA GLN A 49 20.21 -8.05 14.16
C GLN A 49 20.08 -6.61 14.68
N LYS A 50 20.50 -5.61 13.88
CA LYS A 50 20.40 -4.19 14.23
C LYS A 50 18.95 -3.76 14.47
N ILE A 51 18.01 -4.27 13.68
CA ILE A 51 16.59 -4.00 13.88
C ILE A 51 15.96 -4.89 14.94
N GLY A 52 16.71 -5.71 15.69
CA GLY A 52 16.18 -6.55 16.77
C GLY A 52 15.33 -7.74 16.33
N GLY A 53 15.57 -8.24 15.11
CA GLY A 53 14.94 -9.46 14.59
C GLY A 53 13.46 -9.32 14.24
N ILE A 54 12.83 -10.47 13.99
CA ILE A 54 11.41 -10.60 13.67
C ILE A 54 10.65 -10.84 14.98
N LYS A 55 9.62 -10.01 15.24
CA LYS A 55 8.73 -10.22 16.38
C LYS A 55 7.63 -11.21 15.99
N PRO A 56 7.37 -12.26 16.79
CA PRO A 56 6.26 -13.15 16.53
C PRO A 56 4.95 -12.38 16.72
N LEU A 57 4.14 -12.31 15.67
CA LEU A 57 2.82 -11.69 15.68
C LEU A 57 1.79 -12.68 15.14
N PRO A 58 0.53 -12.63 15.61
CA PRO A 58 -0.53 -13.51 15.09
C PRO A 58 -0.79 -13.36 13.57
N SER A 59 -0.47 -12.19 13.00
CA SER A 59 -0.61 -11.91 11.57
C SER A 59 0.10 -10.61 11.19
N GLY A 60 0.53 -10.50 9.93
CA GLY A 60 1.15 -9.28 9.37
C GLY A 60 2.60 -9.05 9.81
N GLU A 61 3.28 -10.10 10.28
CA GLU A 61 4.69 -10.05 10.70
C GLU A 61 5.60 -9.44 9.62
N ASP A 62 5.34 -9.78 8.35
CA ASP A 62 6.02 -9.27 7.17
C ASP A 62 5.83 -7.77 7.00
N PHE A 63 4.60 -7.29 7.12
CA PHE A 63 4.27 -5.87 7.05
C PHE A 63 4.99 -5.07 8.14
N TYR A 64 4.91 -5.52 9.40
CA TYR A 64 5.56 -4.81 10.51
C TYR A 64 7.09 -4.88 10.42
N LEU A 65 7.65 -5.99 9.94
CA LEU A 65 9.07 -6.13 9.69
C LEU A 65 9.53 -5.15 8.61
N LEU A 66 8.90 -5.15 7.43
CA LEU A 66 9.24 -4.23 6.34
C LEU A 66 9.06 -2.77 6.74
N GLN A 67 7.98 -2.46 7.47
CA GLN A 67 7.77 -1.12 8.00
C GLN A 67 8.91 -0.69 8.93
N LYS A 68 9.41 -1.59 9.78
CA LYS A 68 10.57 -1.32 10.64
C LYS A 68 11.85 -1.14 9.83
N CYS A 69 12.03 -1.94 8.77
CA CYS A 69 13.16 -1.81 7.85
C CYS A 69 13.17 -0.42 7.21
N CYS A 70 12.05 0.05 6.67
CA CYS A 70 11.90 1.38 6.05
C CYS A 70 12.20 2.54 7.00
N LYS A 71 12.00 2.38 8.31
CA LYS A 71 12.32 3.42 9.32
C LYS A 71 13.82 3.50 9.62
N ILE A 72 14.58 2.43 9.37
CA ILE A 72 16.00 2.32 9.73
C ILE A 72 16.91 2.39 8.51
N GLY A 73 16.41 2.04 7.34
CA GLY A 73 17.15 2.06 6.08
C GLY A 73 16.23 1.90 4.88
N GLN A 74 16.85 1.72 3.71
CA GLN A 74 16.12 1.52 2.46
C GLN A 74 15.76 0.03 2.27
N VAL A 75 14.56 -0.21 1.76
CA VAL A 75 14.14 -1.54 1.28
C VAL A 75 14.33 -1.56 -0.23
N GLY A 76 15.20 -2.44 -0.71
CA GLY A 76 15.45 -2.62 -2.13
C GLY A 76 14.30 -3.37 -2.81
N HIS A 77 13.94 -2.95 -4.01
CA HIS A 77 12.90 -3.58 -4.83
C HIS A 77 13.43 -4.21 -6.12
N ASP A 78 14.72 -4.02 -6.42
CA ASP A 78 15.38 -4.60 -7.58
C ASP A 78 15.89 -6.00 -7.26
N CYS A 79 15.23 -6.99 -7.83
CA CYS A 79 15.63 -8.39 -7.79
C CYS A 79 15.22 -9.04 -9.10
N ALA A 80 16.17 -9.70 -9.76
CA ALA A 80 15.91 -10.44 -11.00
C ALA A 80 14.99 -11.67 -10.78
N THR A 81 14.80 -12.10 -9.52
CA THR A 81 13.98 -13.26 -9.19
C THR A 81 12.52 -12.87 -9.01
N VAL A 82 11.64 -13.47 -9.80
CA VAL A 82 10.18 -13.29 -9.69
C VAL A 82 9.58 -14.38 -8.81
N VAL A 83 8.81 -13.99 -7.80
CA VAL A 83 8.04 -14.91 -6.96
C VAL A 83 6.56 -14.83 -7.36
N MET A 84 6.00 -15.98 -7.70
CA MET A 84 4.58 -16.14 -8.03
C MET A 84 3.85 -16.74 -6.82
N PRO A 85 2.95 -15.99 -6.15
CA PRO A 85 2.21 -16.52 -5.01
C PRO A 85 1.36 -17.74 -5.41
N ALA A 86 1.51 -18.84 -4.68
CA ALA A 86 0.67 -20.02 -4.90
C ALA A 86 -0.77 -19.77 -4.42
N THR A 87 -1.76 -20.24 -5.19
CA THR A 87 -3.18 -20.28 -4.81
C THR A 87 -3.40 -21.31 -3.69
N ARG A 88 -3.25 -20.88 -2.44
CA ARG A 88 -3.59 -21.73 -1.28
C ARG A 88 -4.58 -21.04 -0.36
N PHE A 89 -5.71 -21.70 -0.11
CA PHE A 89 -6.56 -21.38 1.03
C PHE A 89 -5.77 -21.66 2.31
N SER A 90 -5.70 -20.68 3.20
CA SER A 90 -5.02 -20.84 4.49
C SER A 90 -5.72 -19.99 5.54
N GLU A 91 -6.30 -20.65 6.53
CA GLU A 91 -6.93 -20.04 7.72
C GLU A 91 -5.93 -19.74 8.84
N ARG A 92 -4.65 -20.06 8.64
CA ARG A 92 -3.62 -19.98 9.70
C ARG A 92 -3.30 -18.57 10.19
N VAL A 93 -3.76 -17.53 9.49
CA VAL A 93 -3.47 -16.12 9.77
C VAL A 93 -4.71 -15.25 9.52
N ASN A 94 -4.77 -14.06 10.13
CA ASN A 94 -5.93 -13.15 9.97
C ASN A 94 -5.88 -12.29 8.68
N PHE A 95 -4.72 -12.19 8.04
CA PHE A 95 -4.46 -11.38 6.84
C PHE A 95 -3.46 -12.08 5.91
N GLY A 96 -3.44 -11.71 4.62
CA GLY A 96 -2.58 -12.31 3.59
C GLY A 96 -3.37 -13.07 2.52
N THR A 97 -2.67 -13.75 1.61
CA THR A 97 -3.27 -14.40 0.43
C THR A 97 -4.35 -15.42 0.79
N GLY A 98 -4.12 -16.29 1.78
CA GLY A 98 -5.08 -17.30 2.20
C GLY A 98 -6.40 -16.70 2.72
N PRO A 99 -6.36 -15.82 3.73
CA PRO A 99 -7.56 -15.14 4.23
C PRO A 99 -8.24 -14.25 3.18
N ALA A 100 -7.48 -13.63 2.28
CA ALA A 100 -8.04 -12.87 1.17
C ALA A 100 -8.87 -13.73 0.23
N LEU A 101 -8.36 -14.91 -0.13
CA LEU A 101 -9.08 -15.88 -0.97
C LEU A 101 -10.33 -16.41 -0.26
N ILE A 102 -10.25 -16.74 1.04
CA ILE A 102 -11.41 -17.23 1.81
C ILE A 102 -12.52 -16.17 1.84
N LYS A 103 -12.18 -14.93 2.21
CA LYS A 103 -13.15 -13.83 2.29
C LYS A 103 -13.74 -13.49 0.92
N ALA A 104 -12.93 -13.47 -0.13
CA ALA A 104 -13.40 -13.25 -1.49
C ALA A 104 -14.35 -14.36 -1.95
N CYS A 105 -14.04 -15.63 -1.68
CA CYS A 105 -14.93 -16.77 -1.96
C CYS A 105 -16.22 -16.74 -1.12
N GLN A 106 -16.22 -16.10 0.04
CA GLN A 106 -17.39 -15.87 0.89
C GLN A 106 -18.17 -14.59 0.52
N GLY A 107 -17.74 -13.86 -0.51
CA GLY A 107 -18.38 -12.62 -0.97
C GLY A 107 -17.92 -11.34 -0.24
N ASP A 108 -17.01 -11.42 0.73
CA ASP A 108 -16.39 -10.26 1.38
C ASP A 108 -15.20 -9.74 0.57
N VAL A 109 -15.52 -9.05 -0.53
CA VAL A 109 -14.53 -8.30 -1.34
C VAL A 109 -14.08 -6.99 -0.69
N LYS A 110 -14.78 -6.52 0.36
CA LYS A 110 -14.49 -5.25 1.05
C LYS A 110 -13.20 -5.28 1.86
N SER A 111 -12.69 -6.47 2.18
CA SER A 111 -11.42 -6.61 2.89
C SER A 111 -10.20 -6.07 2.13
N TYR A 112 -10.27 -5.99 0.78
CA TYR A 112 -9.21 -5.49 -0.08
C TYR A 112 -9.78 -4.64 -1.23
N PRO A 113 -10.28 -3.42 -0.97
CA PRO A 113 -10.88 -2.58 -1.99
C PRO A 113 -9.81 -1.93 -2.87
N PHE A 114 -10.13 -1.63 -4.13
CA PHE A 114 -9.27 -0.74 -4.92
C PHE A 114 -9.43 0.68 -4.39
N TYR A 115 -8.38 1.24 -3.79
CA TYR A 115 -8.39 2.64 -3.38
C TYR A 115 -8.19 3.53 -4.61
N PRO A 116 -8.98 4.61 -4.80
CA PRO A 116 -8.80 5.49 -5.94
C PRO A 116 -7.50 6.30 -5.78
N PRO A 117 -6.83 6.67 -6.88
CA PRO A 117 -5.57 7.40 -6.81
C PRO A 117 -5.64 8.75 -6.11
N SER A 118 -6.80 9.40 -6.11
CA SER A 118 -7.04 10.70 -5.46
C SER A 118 -6.77 10.67 -3.95
N LEU A 119 -7.04 9.55 -3.28
CA LEU A 119 -6.69 9.42 -1.86
C LEU A 119 -5.18 9.42 -1.63
N PHE A 120 -4.42 8.79 -2.53
CA PHE A 120 -2.96 8.84 -2.46
C PHE A 120 -2.43 10.23 -2.82
N GLU A 121 -3.06 10.93 -3.76
CA GLU A 121 -2.71 12.33 -4.09
C GLU A 121 -2.90 13.28 -2.90
N SER A 122 -3.91 13.05 -2.06
CA SER A 122 -4.06 13.77 -0.78
C SER A 122 -2.84 13.56 0.14
N ILE A 123 -2.29 12.34 0.18
CA ILE A 123 -1.05 12.04 0.92
C ILE A 123 0.16 12.73 0.26
N ALA A 124 0.27 12.67 -1.07
CA ALA A 124 1.36 13.34 -1.80
C ALA A 124 1.35 14.85 -1.58
N HIS A 125 0.16 15.47 -1.55
CA HIS A 125 0.02 16.89 -1.23
C HIS A 125 0.53 17.19 0.18
N ALA A 126 0.18 16.35 1.17
CA ALA A 126 0.71 16.49 2.53
C ALA A 126 2.25 16.34 2.58
N TYR A 127 2.83 15.45 1.77
CA TYR A 127 4.29 15.31 1.66
C TYR A 127 4.96 16.54 1.05
N GLY A 128 4.28 17.21 0.12
CA GLY A 128 4.70 18.49 -0.45
C GLY A 128 4.73 19.62 0.57
N LEU A 129 3.88 19.57 1.60
CA LEU A 129 3.80 20.57 2.68
C LEU A 129 4.85 20.37 3.78
N ILE A 130 5.65 19.29 3.75
CA ILE A 130 6.67 19.01 4.78
C ILE A 130 7.62 20.19 5.03
N PRO A 131 8.18 20.88 4.01
CA PRO A 131 9.06 22.04 4.24
C PRO A 131 8.36 23.19 4.96
N ASP A 132 7.11 23.48 4.62
CA ASP A 132 6.36 24.56 5.25
C ASP A 132 5.95 24.21 6.69
N ILE A 133 5.59 22.94 6.95
CA ILE A 133 5.34 22.43 8.31
C ILE A 133 6.62 22.51 9.16
N PHE A 134 7.78 22.20 8.58
CA PHE A 134 9.08 22.31 9.24
C PHE A 134 9.41 23.75 9.64
N GLU A 135 9.19 24.70 8.73
CA GLU A 135 9.39 26.14 8.98
C GLU A 135 8.28 26.78 9.82
N ASN A 136 7.29 25.99 10.27
CA ASN A 136 6.13 26.44 11.03
C ASN A 136 5.32 27.54 10.30
N LYS A 137 5.26 27.47 8.97
CA LYS A 137 4.40 28.33 8.16
C LYS A 137 2.94 27.86 8.24
N PRO A 138 1.97 28.77 8.09
CA PRO A 138 0.58 28.39 7.90
C PRO A 138 0.44 27.51 6.66
N VAL A 139 -0.07 26.29 6.84
CA VAL A 139 -0.38 25.36 5.74
C VAL A 139 -1.89 25.14 5.68
N ALA A 140 -2.45 25.14 4.46
CA ALA A 140 -3.81 24.68 4.26
C ALA A 140 -3.85 23.17 4.55
N THR A 141 -4.47 22.81 5.67
CA THR A 141 -4.61 21.40 6.05
C THR A 141 -5.41 20.64 5.01
N ASN A 142 -5.11 19.34 4.86
CA ASN A 142 -5.85 18.44 4.00
C ASN A 142 -6.34 17.23 4.79
N ASP A 143 -7.15 16.38 4.18
CA ASP A 143 -7.77 15.23 4.86
C ASP A 143 -6.74 14.29 5.51
N PHE A 144 -5.55 14.15 4.91
CA PHE A 144 -4.51 13.29 5.47
C PHE A 144 -3.85 13.89 6.72
N LEU A 145 -3.53 15.20 6.72
CA LEU A 145 -3.00 15.88 7.90
C LEU A 145 -4.01 15.90 9.04
N GLN A 146 -5.28 16.20 8.75
CA GLN A 146 -6.37 16.15 9.73
C GLN A 146 -6.56 14.75 10.30
N PHE A 147 -6.45 13.72 9.44
CA PHE A 147 -6.47 12.33 9.88
C PHE A 147 -5.34 12.05 10.87
N LEU A 148 -4.10 12.46 10.58
CA LEU A 148 -2.96 12.22 11.48
C LEU A 148 -3.15 12.93 12.83
N GLU A 149 -3.55 14.19 12.85
CA GLU A 149 -3.84 14.94 14.09
C GLU A 149 -4.91 14.23 14.93
N THR A 150 -5.97 13.72 14.28
CA THR A 150 -7.04 12.96 14.92
C THR A 150 -6.55 11.63 15.48
N GLN A 151 -5.75 10.88 14.70
CA GLN A 151 -5.20 9.58 15.11
C GLN A 151 -4.25 9.70 16.31
N PHE A 152 -3.45 10.76 16.36
CA PHE A 152 -2.53 11.02 17.47
C PHE A 152 -3.18 11.79 18.62
N LYS A 153 -4.39 12.32 18.45
CA LYS A 153 -5.10 13.19 19.40
C LYS A 153 -4.27 14.41 19.81
N ASP A 154 -3.53 14.95 18.86
CA ASP A 154 -2.58 16.03 19.09
C ASP A 154 -2.61 17.03 17.94
N LYS A 155 -3.07 18.25 18.23
CA LYS A 155 -3.10 19.37 17.27
C LYS A 155 -1.72 20.01 17.08
N GLN A 156 -0.78 19.73 17.96
CA GLN A 156 0.61 20.16 17.88
C GLN A 156 1.53 19.01 17.49
N LEU A 157 1.01 18.01 16.77
CA LEU A 157 1.72 16.78 16.36
C LEU A 157 3.15 17.03 15.83
N TRP A 158 3.33 18.13 15.11
CA TRP A 158 4.58 18.51 14.46
C TRP A 158 5.54 19.32 15.34
N GLN A 159 5.05 19.91 16.44
CA GLN A 159 5.84 20.76 17.33
C GLN A 159 7.01 20.00 17.97
N PRO A 160 6.81 18.81 18.57
CA PRO A 160 7.93 18.04 19.13
C PRO A 160 8.98 17.66 18.07
N LEU A 161 8.57 17.44 16.82
CA LEU A 161 9.50 17.14 15.74
C LEU A 161 10.36 18.36 15.41
N ARG A 162 9.76 19.56 15.30
CA ARG A 162 10.52 20.81 15.08
C ARG A 162 11.46 21.13 16.24
N ASP A 163 11.05 20.82 17.46
CA ASP A 163 11.85 21.08 18.65
C ASP A 163 13.12 20.23 18.69
N ASN A 164 13.04 18.97 18.21
CA ASN A 164 14.13 18.01 18.28
C ASN A 164 14.93 17.84 16.97
N LEU A 165 14.33 18.12 15.81
CA LEU A 165 14.91 17.91 14.48
C LEU A 165 15.09 19.26 13.79
N LYS A 166 16.34 19.69 13.61
CA LYS A 166 16.69 21.05 13.16
C LYS A 166 17.04 21.17 11.69
N ASP A 167 17.02 20.07 10.97
CA ASP A 167 17.20 20.03 9.53
C ASP A 167 16.03 19.33 8.84
N LEU A 168 15.73 19.81 7.63
CA LEU A 168 14.61 19.34 6.83
C LEU A 168 14.68 17.83 6.51
N PRO A 169 15.85 17.24 6.16
CA PRO A 169 15.95 15.80 5.93
C PRO A 169 15.53 14.95 7.14
N HIS A 170 16.05 15.21 8.34
CA HIS A 170 15.65 14.44 9.53
C HIS A 170 14.20 14.73 9.92
N PHE A 171 13.73 15.98 9.80
CA PHE A 171 12.32 16.31 10.02
C PHE A 171 11.40 15.51 9.08
N ARG A 172 11.75 15.40 7.80
CA ARG A 172 11.02 14.61 6.81
C ARG A 172 10.97 13.12 7.21
N GLN A 173 12.08 12.57 7.70
CA GLN A 173 12.08 11.20 8.22
C GLN A 173 11.11 11.05 9.41
N GLY A 174 11.19 11.95 10.39
CA GLY A 174 10.27 11.94 11.54
C GLY A 174 8.80 12.11 11.13
N PHE A 175 8.51 12.94 10.11
CA PHE A 175 7.19 13.06 9.53
C PHE A 175 6.70 11.72 8.98
N HIS A 176 7.52 11.04 8.18
CA HIS A 176 7.17 9.72 7.63
C HIS A 176 7.03 8.65 8.72
N GLU A 177 7.76 8.75 9.84
CA GLU A 177 7.56 7.85 10.97
C GLU A 177 6.19 8.02 11.65
N LYS A 178 5.67 9.26 11.68
CA LYS A 178 4.29 9.56 12.12
C LYS A 178 3.27 9.16 11.06
N ALA A 179 3.57 9.39 9.79
CA ALA A 179 2.76 9.07 8.62
C ALA A 179 3.13 7.71 8.01
N ASP A 180 3.30 6.70 8.86
CA ASP A 180 3.85 5.41 8.42
C ASP A 180 2.87 4.57 7.58
N GLY A 181 3.36 3.48 7.00
CA GLY A 181 2.53 2.59 6.15
C GLY A 181 1.21 2.14 6.80
N LEU A 182 1.18 1.97 8.13
CA LEU A 182 -0.05 1.62 8.84
C LEU A 182 -1.02 2.80 8.87
N ARG A 183 -0.53 4.01 9.15
CA ARG A 183 -1.36 5.23 9.13
C ARG A 183 -1.89 5.53 7.74
N ILE A 184 -1.09 5.33 6.70
CA ILE A 184 -1.55 5.44 5.30
C ILE A 184 -2.69 4.45 5.04
N LEU A 185 -2.51 3.16 5.37
CA LEU A 185 -3.57 2.17 5.16
C LEU A 185 -4.85 2.48 5.96
N GLN A 186 -4.72 2.96 7.19
CA GLN A 186 -5.87 3.37 8.02
C GLN A 186 -6.60 4.57 7.42
N PHE A 187 -5.86 5.58 6.93
CA PHE A 187 -6.44 6.73 6.24
C PHE A 187 -7.23 6.28 5.00
N LEU A 188 -6.62 5.45 4.15
CA LEU A 188 -7.26 4.92 2.94
C LEU A 188 -8.54 4.15 3.29
N LYS A 189 -8.50 3.29 4.30
CA LYS A 189 -9.69 2.55 4.78
C LYS A 189 -10.78 3.47 5.28
N GLN A 190 -10.44 4.47 6.08
CA GLN A 190 -11.40 5.43 6.61
C GLN A 190 -12.06 6.24 5.50
N GLN A 191 -11.27 6.85 4.61
CA GLN A 191 -11.80 7.66 3.52
C GLN A 191 -12.60 6.83 2.51
N TYR A 192 -12.16 5.60 2.22
CA TYR A 192 -12.90 4.70 1.36
C TYR A 192 -14.25 4.30 1.95
N ALA A 193 -14.35 4.14 3.28
CA ALA A 193 -15.62 3.83 3.94
C ALA A 193 -16.57 5.03 4.04
N LEU A 194 -16.04 6.26 4.01
CA LEU A 194 -16.82 7.51 4.06
C LEU A 194 -17.29 7.94 2.68
N GLY A 195 -16.46 7.77 1.66
CA GLY A 195 -16.84 8.04 0.27
C GLY A 195 -17.80 6.96 -0.22
N ASP A 196 -18.90 7.36 -0.86
CA ASP A 196 -19.79 6.44 -1.58
C ASP A 196 -19.11 5.95 -2.88
N LEU A 197 -17.96 5.30 -2.72
CA LEU A 197 -17.07 4.88 -3.80
C LEU A 197 -17.43 3.46 -4.23
N ASN A 198 -17.62 3.27 -5.54
CA ASN A 198 -17.79 1.96 -6.12
C ASN A 198 -16.46 1.40 -6.66
N GLU A 199 -16.35 0.07 -6.66
CA GLU A 199 -15.13 -0.65 -7.03
C GLU A 199 -14.71 -0.39 -8.49
N LYS A 200 -15.69 -0.26 -9.40
CA LYS A 200 -15.47 -0.06 -10.84
C LYS A 200 -14.77 1.26 -11.10
N ASP A 201 -15.29 2.35 -10.54
CA ASP A 201 -14.74 3.69 -10.74
C ASP A 201 -13.35 3.82 -10.12
N CYS A 202 -13.13 3.17 -8.97
CA CYS A 202 -11.82 3.12 -8.35
C CYS A 202 -10.82 2.33 -9.22
N LEU A 203 -11.23 1.21 -9.80
CA LEU A 203 -10.39 0.47 -10.75
C LEU A 203 -10.11 1.29 -12.01
N GLN A 204 -11.15 1.88 -12.61
CA GLN A 204 -11.05 2.75 -13.79
C GLN A 204 -10.04 3.88 -13.58
N ALA A 205 -10.16 4.62 -12.46
CA ALA A 205 -9.24 5.71 -12.16
C ALA A 205 -7.79 5.23 -12.02
N ASN A 206 -7.59 4.03 -11.46
CA ASN A 206 -6.27 3.41 -11.37
C ASN A 206 -5.72 2.99 -12.73
N LEU A 207 -6.54 2.40 -13.60
CA LEU A 207 -6.11 1.99 -14.94
C LEU A 207 -5.75 3.21 -15.79
N GLN A 208 -6.53 4.28 -15.70
CA GLN A 208 -6.22 5.54 -16.37
C GLN A 208 -4.89 6.14 -15.89
N LYS A 209 -4.65 6.16 -14.57
CA LYS A 209 -3.41 6.69 -14.01
C LYS A 209 -2.17 5.88 -14.39
N HIS A 210 -2.25 4.55 -14.28
CA HIS A 210 -1.06 3.71 -14.35
C HIS A 210 -0.82 3.07 -15.72
N LEU A 211 -1.88 2.85 -16.50
CA LEU A 211 -1.82 2.18 -17.81
C LEU A 211 -2.37 3.04 -18.96
N GLN A 212 -3.08 4.16 -18.67
CA GLN A 212 -3.78 4.97 -19.68
C GLN A 212 -4.82 4.15 -20.46
N GLU A 213 -5.51 3.24 -19.77
CA GLU A 213 -6.51 2.33 -20.35
C GLU A 213 -7.86 2.47 -19.66
N ASP A 214 -8.93 2.22 -20.40
CA ASP A 214 -10.29 2.09 -19.88
C ASP A 214 -10.60 0.65 -19.44
N PHE A 215 -11.37 0.51 -18.36
CA PHE A 215 -11.96 -0.74 -17.93
C PHE A 215 -13.29 -0.97 -18.68
N PRO A 216 -13.37 -1.93 -19.62
CA PRO A 216 -14.49 -2.03 -20.54
C PRO A 216 -15.68 -2.83 -19.99
N TYR A 217 -15.63 -3.28 -18.73
CA TYR A 217 -16.65 -4.14 -18.11
C TYR A 217 -17.41 -3.42 -17.00
N GLN A 218 -18.61 -3.90 -16.67
CA GLN A 218 -19.42 -3.30 -15.60
C GLN A 218 -18.90 -3.63 -14.20
N ASN A 219 -18.37 -4.83 -14.00
CA ASN A 219 -17.83 -5.27 -12.72
C ASN A 219 -16.82 -6.42 -12.93
N LEU A 220 -16.05 -6.72 -11.88
CA LEU A 220 -15.05 -7.80 -11.92
C LEU A 220 -15.67 -9.20 -11.97
N GLN A 221 -16.94 -9.38 -11.58
CA GLN A 221 -17.59 -10.70 -11.56
C GLN A 221 -17.89 -11.17 -12.99
N GLU A 222 -18.33 -10.25 -13.86
CA GLU A 222 -18.66 -10.52 -15.27
C GLU A 222 -17.44 -10.41 -16.20
N THR A 223 -16.31 -9.92 -15.71
CA THR A 223 -15.10 -9.78 -16.51
C THR A 223 -14.51 -11.15 -16.88
N PRO A 224 -14.14 -11.41 -18.15
CA PRO A 224 -13.46 -12.64 -18.53
C PRO A 224 -12.14 -12.85 -17.77
N LEU A 225 -11.88 -14.08 -17.30
CA LEU A 225 -10.64 -14.41 -16.61
C LEU A 225 -9.39 -14.08 -17.43
N ALA A 226 -9.45 -14.28 -18.75
CA ALA A 226 -8.35 -13.94 -19.66
C ALA A 226 -8.01 -12.44 -19.65
N TYR A 227 -9.03 -11.57 -19.53
CA TYR A 227 -8.80 -10.13 -19.39
C TYR A 227 -8.19 -9.79 -18.03
N LEU A 228 -8.71 -10.35 -16.93
CA LEU A 228 -8.14 -10.12 -15.59
C LEU A 228 -6.68 -10.60 -15.50
N ALA A 229 -6.36 -11.74 -16.12
CA ALA A 229 -4.98 -12.25 -16.20
C ALA A 229 -4.08 -11.29 -17.01
N SER A 230 -4.53 -10.85 -18.18
CA SER A 230 -3.81 -9.87 -19.00
C SER A 230 -3.59 -8.55 -18.25
N LEU A 231 -4.62 -8.05 -17.57
CA LEU A 231 -4.53 -6.84 -16.75
C LEU A 231 -3.50 -7.01 -15.61
N ARG A 232 -3.51 -8.15 -14.92
CA ARG A 232 -2.53 -8.46 -13.87
C ARG A 232 -1.10 -8.45 -14.41
N GLU A 233 -0.85 -8.98 -15.60
CA GLU A 233 0.47 -8.93 -16.25
C GLU A 233 0.87 -7.51 -16.66
N LYS A 234 -0.03 -6.72 -17.25
CA LYS A 234 0.26 -5.31 -17.59
C LYS A 234 0.66 -4.50 -16.35
N LEU A 235 -0.05 -4.69 -15.24
CA LEU A 235 0.28 -4.05 -13.97
C LEU A 235 1.62 -4.53 -13.40
N PHE A 236 1.97 -5.80 -13.58
CA PHE A 236 3.27 -6.33 -13.20
C PHE A 236 4.40 -5.69 -14.00
N GLU A 237 4.28 -5.61 -15.32
CA GLU A 237 5.27 -4.95 -16.18
C GLU A 237 5.40 -3.46 -15.84
N ARG A 238 4.28 -2.79 -15.56
CA ARG A 238 4.29 -1.40 -15.11
C ARG A 238 5.04 -1.23 -13.78
N GLU A 239 4.78 -2.10 -12.81
CA GLU A 239 5.48 -2.11 -11.51
C GLU A 239 6.99 -2.35 -11.69
N LEU A 240 7.40 -3.30 -12.53
CA LEU A 240 8.81 -3.54 -12.84
C LEU A 240 9.47 -2.32 -13.49
N ALA A 241 8.79 -1.65 -14.42
CA ALA A 241 9.30 -0.45 -15.07
C ALA A 241 9.50 0.69 -14.06
N VAL A 242 8.56 0.89 -13.12
CA VAL A 242 8.68 1.92 -12.08
C VAL A 242 9.82 1.59 -11.10
N ARG A 243 9.97 0.32 -10.70
CA ARG A 243 11.06 -0.11 -9.81
C ARG A 243 12.45 0.13 -10.38
N LYS A 244 12.65 -0.09 -11.69
CA LYS A 244 13.93 0.17 -12.37
C LYS A 244 14.33 1.65 -12.42
N ILE A 245 13.36 2.56 -12.32
CA ILE A 245 13.62 4.01 -12.34
C ILE A 245 13.97 4.52 -10.93
N GLN A 246 13.49 3.83 -9.88
CA GLN A 246 13.62 4.26 -8.48
C GLN A 246 14.73 3.56 -7.69
N GLY A 247 15.29 2.47 -8.21
CA GLY A 247 16.47 1.78 -7.66
C GLY A 247 17.76 2.34 -8.23
#